data_AF-A0A5A5RXG1-F1
#
_entry.id   AF-A0A5A5RXG1-F1
#
_cell.length_a   1.000
_cell.length_b   1.000
_cell.length_c   1.000
_cell.angle_alpha   90.00
_cell.angle_beta   90.00
_cell.angle_gamma   90.00
#
_symmetry.space_group_name_H-M   'P 1'
#
loop_
_entity.id
_entity.type
_entity.pdbx_description
1 polymer ?
#
loop_
_entity_poly.entity_id
_entity_poly.type
_entity_poly.pdbx_seq_one_letter_code
_entity_poly.pdbx_strand_id
1 'polypeptide(L)'
;MRSESNRKTTQELSKFPTLFGENRQPDTNYLLIPGVSSENRKYIPTGFLSPDIITSNSCLIIPYATLYHFGILTSEMHMAWVKYVCGRLKSDYRYSNTIVYNNYPFPENITDKQKQTVETCAQTVLDTRVKYPDSSLADLYDPLTMPPDLLKAHKKLDKAVDLCYRPQPFTSELNRIEYLFELYEKLTAPLLPTSKQKPPKRKNPQ
;
A
#
# COMPACT_ATOMS: atom_id res chain seq x y z
N MET A 1 16.19 -14.53 29.29
CA MET A 1 16.91 -15.11 28.13
C MET A 1 15.91 -15.75 27.15
N ARG A 2 16.25 -16.10 25.89
CA ARG A 2 15.27 -16.72 24.95
C ARG A 2 14.68 -18.04 25.51
N SER A 3 15.51 -18.83 26.18
CA SER A 3 15.15 -20.10 26.85
C SER A 3 14.09 -19.96 27.95
N GLU A 4 13.94 -18.78 28.54
CA GLU A 4 13.04 -18.52 29.67
C GLU A 4 11.75 -17.79 29.22
N SER A 5 11.56 -17.59 27.91
CA SER A 5 10.39 -16.87 27.39
C SER A 5 9.11 -17.69 27.57
N ASN A 6 7.98 -17.05 27.85
CA ASN A 6 6.67 -17.73 27.91
C ASN A 6 6.15 -18.21 26.53
N ARG A 7 6.75 -17.73 25.44
CA ARG A 7 6.38 -18.13 24.07
C ARG A 7 7.23 -19.35 23.66
N LYS A 8 6.57 -20.50 23.46
CA LYS A 8 7.21 -21.77 23.06
C LYS A 8 8.17 -21.62 21.87
N THR A 9 7.75 -20.90 20.82
CA THR A 9 8.59 -20.64 19.64
C THR A 9 9.88 -19.89 19.98
N THR A 10 9.82 -18.93 20.92
CA THR A 10 11.02 -18.20 21.39
C THR A 10 11.97 -19.11 22.18
N GLN A 11 11.42 -20.06 22.96
CA GLN A 11 12.23 -21.07 23.66
C GLN A 11 12.94 -22.00 22.68
N GLU A 12 12.25 -22.46 21.63
CA GLU A 12 12.87 -23.31 20.59
C GLU A 12 14.03 -22.61 19.88
N LEU A 13 13.86 -21.32 19.57
CA LEU A 13 14.90 -20.47 18.99
C LEU A 13 16.11 -20.25 19.92
N SER A 14 16.03 -20.62 21.21
CA SER A 14 17.19 -20.59 22.10
C SER A 14 18.26 -21.63 21.74
N LYS A 15 17.88 -22.72 21.04
CA LYS A 15 18.81 -23.74 20.54
C LYS A 15 19.70 -23.23 19.40
N PHE A 16 19.27 -22.17 18.71
CA PHE A 16 19.99 -21.54 17.60
C PHE A 16 20.19 -20.04 17.87
N PRO A 17 20.93 -19.67 18.93
CA PRO A 17 20.99 -18.29 19.42
C PRO A 17 21.64 -17.31 18.44
N THR A 18 22.43 -17.82 17.49
CA THR A 18 23.13 -17.04 16.45
C THR A 18 22.31 -16.84 15.17
N LEU A 19 21.15 -17.51 15.03
CA LEU A 19 20.29 -17.40 13.84
C LEU A 19 19.15 -16.38 14.05
N PHE A 20 18.70 -15.78 12.94
CA PHE A 20 17.47 -15.00 12.92
C PHE A 20 16.26 -15.90 13.19
N GLY A 21 15.38 -15.46 14.09
CA GLY A 21 14.18 -16.21 14.45
C GLY A 21 13.08 -16.17 13.39
N GLU A 22 13.09 -15.13 12.54
CA GLU A 22 12.13 -14.94 11.47
C GLU A 22 12.89 -14.47 10.22
N ASN A 23 13.24 -15.40 9.34
CA ASN A 23 13.79 -15.03 8.03
C ASN A 23 12.64 -14.72 7.08
N ARG A 24 12.43 -13.42 6.82
CA ARG A 24 11.37 -12.92 5.93
C ARG A 24 11.92 -12.44 4.59
N GLN A 25 13.22 -12.56 4.37
CA GLN A 25 13.85 -12.12 3.12
C GLN A 25 13.45 -13.07 1.98
N PRO A 26 12.98 -12.54 0.83
CA PRO A 26 12.64 -13.36 -0.32
C PRO A 26 13.89 -13.67 -1.16
N ASP A 27 13.83 -14.74 -1.93
CA ASP A 27 14.89 -15.13 -2.89
C ASP A 27 14.77 -14.40 -4.25
N THR A 28 13.80 -13.49 -4.39
CA THR A 28 13.52 -12.75 -5.62
C THR A 28 13.51 -11.24 -5.38
N ASN A 29 13.61 -10.47 -6.46
CA ASN A 29 13.39 -9.03 -6.40
C ASN A 29 12.01 -8.75 -5.79
N TYR A 30 11.94 -7.73 -4.95
CA TYR A 30 10.74 -7.39 -4.21
C TYR A 30 10.48 -5.90 -4.24
N LEU A 31 9.23 -5.53 -4.04
CA LEU A 31 8.82 -4.14 -3.88
C LEU A 31 8.85 -3.80 -2.38
N LEU A 32 9.61 -2.77 -2.01
CA LEU A 32 9.69 -2.25 -0.65
C LEU A 32 8.74 -1.08 -0.46
N ILE A 33 7.93 -1.13 0.61
CA ILE A 33 7.04 -0.06 1.07
C ILE A 33 7.51 0.39 2.46
N PRO A 34 7.86 1.67 2.66
CA PRO A 34 8.17 2.19 4.00
C PRO A 34 6.99 2.02 4.97
N GLY A 35 7.25 1.47 6.16
CA GLY A 35 6.22 1.29 7.18
C GLY A 35 5.81 2.61 7.84
N VAL A 36 6.71 3.59 7.90
CA VAL A 36 6.41 4.97 8.33
C VAL A 36 6.93 5.95 7.28
N SER A 37 6.09 6.90 6.87
CA SER A 37 6.48 7.98 5.94
C SER A 37 5.74 9.27 6.27
N SER A 38 6.40 10.40 6.01
CA SER A 38 5.81 11.72 6.25
C SER A 38 4.46 11.90 5.54
N GLU A 39 3.50 12.48 6.26
CA GLU A 39 2.18 12.85 5.72
C GLU A 39 2.22 13.96 4.68
N ASN A 40 3.31 14.75 4.65
CA ASN A 40 3.47 15.86 3.72
C ASN A 40 3.66 15.37 2.28
N ARG A 41 4.16 14.13 2.11
CA ARG A 41 4.40 13.57 0.78
C ARG A 41 3.08 13.15 0.15
N LYS A 42 2.90 13.53 -1.11
CA LYS A 42 1.72 13.15 -1.89
C LYS A 42 1.63 11.64 -2.14
N TYR A 43 2.78 10.98 -2.29
CA TYR A 43 2.91 9.53 -2.47
C TYR A 43 3.93 8.98 -1.48
N ILE A 44 3.69 7.79 -0.94
CA ILE A 44 4.70 7.05 -0.17
C ILE A 44 5.82 6.61 -1.14
N PRO A 45 7.09 6.95 -0.91
CA PRO A 45 8.18 6.55 -1.78
C PRO A 45 8.45 5.03 -1.70
N THR A 46 7.90 4.29 -2.65
CA THR A 46 8.04 2.84 -2.80
C THR A 46 9.06 2.54 -3.91
N GLY A 47 9.82 1.44 -3.82
CA GLY A 47 10.82 1.06 -4.83
C GLY A 47 11.13 -0.43 -4.88
N PHE A 48 11.68 -0.90 -6.00
CA PHE A 48 12.15 -2.28 -6.16
C PHE A 48 13.55 -2.44 -5.58
N LEU A 49 13.80 -3.55 -4.90
CA LEU A 49 15.09 -3.94 -4.37
C LEU A 49 15.40 -5.41 -4.73
N SER A 50 16.69 -5.72 -4.73
CA SER A 50 17.22 -7.04 -5.03
C SER A 50 17.30 -7.91 -3.76
N PRO A 51 17.27 -9.25 -3.88
CA PRO A 51 17.20 -10.17 -2.74
C PRO A 51 18.44 -10.15 -1.84
N ASP A 52 19.57 -9.63 -2.32
CA ASP A 52 20.80 -9.40 -1.54
C ASP A 52 20.67 -8.22 -0.54
N ILE A 53 19.69 -7.33 -0.73
CA ILE A 53 19.42 -6.24 0.20
C ILE A 53 18.45 -6.75 1.27
N ILE A 54 18.92 -6.89 2.51
CA ILE A 54 18.08 -7.36 3.63
C ILE A 54 17.18 -6.22 4.13
N THR A 55 15.87 -6.40 4.04
CA THR A 55 14.90 -5.39 4.50
C THR A 55 14.72 -5.42 6.01
N SER A 56 14.82 -4.24 6.64
CA SER A 56 14.51 -4.04 8.06
C SER A 56 12.99 -4.15 8.33
N ASN A 57 12.62 -4.44 9.58
CA ASN A 57 11.23 -4.48 10.04
C ASN A 57 10.51 -3.12 9.97
N SER A 58 11.23 -2.02 9.73
CA SER A 58 10.64 -0.69 9.48
C SER A 58 9.94 -0.58 8.12
N CYS A 59 10.11 -1.56 7.24
CA CYS A 59 9.51 -1.61 5.92
C CYS A 59 8.72 -2.91 5.72
N LEU A 60 7.80 -2.86 4.76
CA LEU A 60 7.08 -4.02 4.26
C LEU A 60 7.62 -4.39 2.89
N ILE A 61 7.49 -5.66 2.54
CA ILE A 61 7.94 -6.19 1.25
C ILE A 61 6.80 -6.90 0.53
N ILE A 62 6.80 -6.81 -0.79
CA ILE A 62 5.93 -7.60 -1.66
C ILE A 62 6.85 -8.38 -2.61
N PRO A 63 7.06 -9.70 -2.38
CA PRO A 63 7.82 -10.53 -3.30
C PRO A 63 7.04 -10.72 -4.61
N TYR A 64 7.75 -10.97 -5.72
CA TYR A 64 7.14 -11.17 -7.04
C TYR A 64 6.27 -10.00 -7.52
N ALA A 65 6.49 -8.81 -6.97
CA ALA A 65 5.77 -7.62 -7.38
C ALA A 65 6.11 -7.27 -8.83
N THR A 66 5.08 -6.91 -9.60
CA THR A 66 5.21 -6.45 -10.98
C THR A 66 5.10 -4.93 -11.04
N LEU A 67 5.39 -4.34 -12.21
CA LEU A 67 5.17 -2.91 -12.46
C LEU A 67 3.71 -2.50 -12.24
N TYR A 68 2.76 -3.41 -12.45
CA TYR A 68 1.35 -3.16 -12.16
C TYR A 68 1.14 -2.93 -10.66
N HIS A 69 1.74 -3.75 -9.79
CA HIS A 69 1.67 -3.58 -8.34
C HIS A 69 2.30 -2.24 -7.91
N PHE A 70 3.48 -1.92 -8.44
CA PHE A 70 4.11 -0.61 -8.20
C PHE A 70 3.18 0.53 -8.62
N GLY A 71 2.60 0.46 -9.82
CA GLY A 71 1.74 1.49 -10.37
C GLY A 71 0.48 1.74 -9.53
N ILE A 72 -0.20 0.68 -9.12
CA ILE A 72 -1.38 0.79 -8.25
C ILE A 72 -0.99 1.37 -6.89
N LEU A 73 0.03 0.82 -6.24
CA LEU A 73 0.41 1.20 -4.87
C LEU A 73 1.07 2.58 -4.76
N THR A 74 1.47 3.17 -5.89
CA THR A 74 2.01 4.54 -5.95
C THR A 74 1.05 5.53 -6.61
N SER A 75 -0.22 5.16 -6.79
CA SER A 75 -1.26 6.04 -7.35
C SER A 75 -1.94 6.91 -6.29
N GLU A 76 -2.55 8.02 -6.72
CA GLU A 76 -3.44 8.85 -5.91
C GLU A 76 -4.63 8.04 -5.38
N MET A 77 -5.12 7.06 -6.13
CA MET A 77 -6.21 6.18 -5.69
C MET A 77 -5.81 5.37 -4.46
N HIS A 78 -4.63 4.76 -4.48
CA HIS A 78 -4.13 4.04 -3.31
C HIS A 78 -3.78 4.99 -2.16
N MET A 79 -3.21 6.15 -2.45
CA MET A 79 -2.92 7.15 -1.43
C MET A 79 -4.19 7.72 -0.77
N ALA A 80 -5.31 7.83 -1.49
CA ALA A 80 -6.60 8.17 -0.90
C ALA A 80 -7.02 7.10 0.12
N TRP A 81 -6.88 5.82 -0.20
CA TRP A 81 -7.14 4.74 0.76
C TRP A 81 -6.24 4.82 2.00
N VAL A 82 -4.93 4.97 1.78
CA VAL A 82 -3.93 5.10 2.84
C VAL A 82 -4.31 6.23 3.79
N LYS A 83 -4.61 7.42 3.27
CA LYS A 83 -4.89 8.61 4.08
C LYS A 83 -6.02 8.42 5.08
N TYR A 84 -7.07 7.69 4.68
CA TYR A 84 -8.29 7.51 5.47
C TYR A 84 -8.28 6.25 6.35
N VAL A 85 -7.56 5.20 5.94
CA VAL A 85 -7.66 3.88 6.59
C VAL A 85 -6.39 3.50 7.35
N CYS A 86 -5.21 4.02 6.97
CA CYS A 86 -3.97 3.63 7.64
C CYS A 86 -3.89 4.16 9.08
N GLY A 87 -3.15 3.45 9.93
CA GLY A 87 -2.75 3.98 11.22
C GLY A 87 -1.77 5.15 11.06
N ARG A 88 -1.50 5.87 12.15
CA ARG A 88 -0.56 7.00 12.14
C ARG A 88 0.49 6.88 13.25
N LEU A 89 1.67 7.46 13.03
CA LEU A 89 2.64 7.74 14.08
C LEU A 89 2.68 9.25 14.31
N LYS A 90 2.07 9.71 15.41
CA LYS A 90 1.57 11.09 15.51
C LYS A 90 0.62 11.35 14.33
N SER A 91 1.06 12.09 13.33
CA SER A 91 0.30 12.35 12.10
C SER A 91 0.89 11.63 10.87
N ASP A 92 2.13 11.14 10.94
CA ASP A 92 2.79 10.50 9.81
C ASP A 92 2.09 9.19 9.42
N TYR A 93 2.10 8.83 8.15
CA TYR A 93 1.52 7.58 7.68
C TYR A 93 2.21 6.39 8.32
N ARG A 94 1.43 5.44 8.86
CA ARG A 94 1.93 4.15 9.32
C ARG A 94 1.28 3.03 8.51
N TYR A 95 1.97 2.62 7.45
CA TYR A 95 1.51 1.60 6.53
C TYR A 95 1.46 0.22 7.20
N SER A 96 0.43 -0.56 6.90
CA SER A 96 0.25 -1.92 7.42
C SER A 96 -0.37 -2.81 6.35
N ASN A 97 0.14 -4.04 6.22
CA ASN A 97 -0.46 -5.02 5.31
C ASN A 97 -1.88 -5.39 5.75
N THR A 98 -2.13 -5.58 7.05
CA THR A 98 -3.42 -6.07 7.56
C THR A 98 -4.52 -5.01 7.53
N ILE A 99 -4.16 -3.73 7.59
CA ILE A 99 -5.12 -2.62 7.63
C ILE A 99 -5.27 -1.99 6.25
N VAL A 100 -4.15 -1.74 5.55
CA VAL A 100 -4.16 -1.02 4.28
C VAL A 100 -4.23 -1.99 3.12
N TYR A 101 -3.19 -2.80 2.90
CA TYR A 101 -3.05 -3.59 1.67
C TYR A 101 -4.14 -4.67 1.54
N ASN A 102 -4.35 -5.47 2.58
CA ASN A 102 -5.30 -6.59 2.57
C ASN A 102 -6.76 -6.14 2.39
N ASN A 103 -7.08 -4.91 2.82
CA ASN A 103 -8.42 -4.35 2.71
C ASN A 103 -8.54 -3.34 1.56
N TYR A 104 -7.47 -3.10 0.80
CA TYR A 104 -7.52 -2.17 -0.33
C TYR A 104 -8.38 -2.78 -1.44
N PRO A 105 -9.47 -2.11 -1.85
CA PRO A 105 -10.31 -2.62 -2.91
C PRO A 105 -9.62 -2.38 -4.25
N PHE A 106 -8.87 -3.38 -4.72
CA PHE A 106 -8.21 -3.36 -6.04
C PHE A 106 -9.25 -3.25 -7.17
N PRO A 107 -8.88 -2.72 -8.34
CA PRO A 107 -9.82 -2.60 -9.45
C PRO A 107 -10.21 -3.99 -9.96
N GLU A 108 -11.49 -4.18 -10.24
CA GLU A 108 -12.04 -5.43 -10.80
C GLU A 108 -12.09 -5.39 -12.33
N ASN A 109 -12.06 -6.56 -12.98
CA ASN A 109 -12.28 -6.70 -14.43
C ASN A 109 -11.34 -5.86 -15.34
N ILE A 110 -10.06 -5.78 -14.96
CA ILE A 110 -9.06 -5.01 -15.70
C ILE A 110 -8.69 -5.72 -16.99
N THR A 111 -8.76 -4.99 -18.11
CA THR A 111 -8.30 -5.49 -19.41
C THR A 111 -6.77 -5.51 -19.50
N ASP A 112 -6.21 -6.41 -20.30
CA ASP A 112 -4.75 -6.46 -20.52
C ASP A 112 -4.19 -5.12 -21.01
N LYS A 113 -4.97 -4.38 -21.82
CA LYS A 113 -4.62 -3.04 -22.29
C LYS A 113 -4.51 -2.02 -21.15
N GLN A 114 -5.46 -2.02 -20.21
CA GLN A 114 -5.39 -1.15 -19.03
C GLN A 114 -4.20 -1.52 -18.16
N LYS A 115 -4.00 -2.82 -17.89
CA LYS A 115 -2.85 -3.31 -17.13
C LYS A 115 -1.52 -2.87 -17.74
N GLN A 116 -1.34 -3.08 -19.04
CA GLN A 116 -0.13 -2.66 -19.77
C GLN A 116 0.07 -1.14 -19.75
N THR A 117 -1.02 -0.36 -19.79
CA THR A 117 -0.96 1.10 -19.69
C THR A 117 -0.46 1.55 -18.32
N VAL A 118 -0.95 0.92 -17.24
CA VAL A 118 -0.47 1.16 -15.87
C VAL A 118 1.01 0.77 -15.75
N GLU A 119 1.40 -0.39 -16.26
CA GLU A 119 2.81 -0.85 -16.24
C GLU A 119 3.75 0.10 -16.99
N THR A 120 3.34 0.61 -18.15
CA THR A 120 4.12 1.58 -18.93
C THR A 120 4.29 2.91 -18.18
N CYS A 121 3.21 3.38 -17.54
CA CYS A 121 3.26 4.61 -16.73
C CYS A 121 4.09 4.42 -15.46
N ALA A 122 4.00 3.25 -14.82
CA ALA A 122 4.84 2.86 -13.68
C ALA A 122 6.33 2.86 -14.06
N GLN A 123 6.69 2.25 -15.20
CA GLN A 123 8.06 2.27 -15.70
C GLN A 123 8.53 3.71 -15.97
N THR A 124 7.67 4.55 -16.55
CA THR A 124 7.99 5.98 -16.78
C THR A 124 8.32 6.71 -15.47
N VAL A 125 7.61 6.41 -14.37
CA VAL A 125 7.92 6.97 -13.04
C VAL A 125 9.31 6.52 -12.58
N LEU A 126 9.64 5.23 -12.72
CA LEU A 126 10.95 4.69 -12.35
C LEU A 126 12.07 5.31 -13.20
N ASP A 127 11.91 5.34 -14.51
CA ASP A 127 12.88 5.92 -15.45
C ASP A 127 13.10 7.41 -15.17
N THR A 128 12.05 8.12 -14.74
CA THR A 128 12.16 9.53 -14.38
C THR A 128 12.98 9.74 -13.12
N ARG A 129 12.85 8.86 -12.11
CA ARG A 129 13.68 8.92 -10.90
C ARG A 129 15.17 8.74 -11.22
N VAL A 130 15.51 7.86 -12.18
CA VAL A 130 16.91 7.58 -12.58
C VAL A 130 17.63 8.80 -13.15
N LYS A 131 16.91 9.79 -13.68
CA LYS A 131 17.50 11.04 -14.19
C LYS A 131 18.11 11.92 -13.10
N TYR A 132 17.85 11.62 -11.82
CA TYR A 132 18.26 12.42 -10.67
C TYR A 132 19.17 11.59 -9.73
N PRO A 133 20.38 11.20 -10.17
CA PRO A 133 21.24 10.30 -9.41
C PRO A 133 21.74 10.88 -8.08
N ASP A 134 21.85 12.20 -7.98
CA ASP A 134 22.30 12.90 -6.77
C ASP A 134 21.16 13.21 -5.78
N SER A 135 19.91 12.88 -6.12
CA SER A 135 18.74 13.13 -5.28
C SER A 135 18.26 11.85 -4.61
N SER A 136 17.98 11.94 -3.31
CA SER A 136 17.33 10.85 -2.60
C SER A 136 15.85 10.75 -2.97
N LEU A 137 15.20 9.62 -2.66
CA LEU A 137 13.74 9.53 -2.75
C LEU A 137 13.02 10.53 -1.84
N ALA A 138 13.65 11.00 -0.77
CA ALA A 138 13.07 12.05 0.07
C ALA A 138 13.01 13.38 -0.69
N ASP A 139 14.09 13.74 -1.39
CA ASP A 139 14.19 14.98 -2.19
C ASP A 139 13.24 14.93 -3.39
N LEU A 140 13.14 13.78 -4.05
CA LEU A 140 12.27 13.59 -5.23
C LEU A 140 10.77 13.62 -4.90
N TYR A 141 10.40 13.36 -3.64
CA TYR A 141 9.00 13.28 -3.20
C TYR A 141 8.63 14.34 -2.16
N ASP A 142 9.52 15.29 -1.88
CA ASP A 142 9.16 16.48 -1.12
C ASP A 142 8.26 17.39 -1.98
N PRO A 143 7.11 17.87 -1.46
CA PRO A 143 6.18 18.70 -2.23
C PRO A 143 6.79 19.97 -2.85
N LEU A 144 7.85 20.52 -2.26
CA LEU A 144 8.49 21.76 -2.69
C LEU A 144 9.59 21.52 -3.73
N THR A 145 10.23 20.34 -3.73
CA THR A 145 11.36 20.03 -4.62
C THR A 145 11.06 18.93 -5.65
N MET A 146 9.89 18.30 -5.61
CA MET A 146 9.49 17.26 -6.57
C MET A 146 9.65 17.76 -8.01
N PRO A 147 10.49 17.11 -8.85
CA PRO A 147 10.70 17.55 -10.21
C PRO A 147 9.41 17.57 -11.04
N PRO A 148 9.19 18.59 -11.89
CA PRO A 148 7.95 18.71 -12.67
C PRO A 148 7.68 17.53 -13.60
N ASP A 149 8.71 16.88 -14.13
CA ASP A 149 8.57 15.71 -15.00
C ASP A 149 8.16 14.46 -14.21
N LEU A 150 8.67 14.27 -12.98
CA LEU A 150 8.24 13.22 -12.07
C LEU A 150 6.78 13.42 -11.65
N LEU A 151 6.39 14.65 -11.32
CA LEU A 151 4.99 14.99 -11.05
C LEU A 151 4.09 14.69 -12.26
N LYS A 152 4.56 15.01 -13.47
CA LYS A 152 3.84 14.71 -14.72
C LYS A 152 3.73 13.19 -14.96
N ALA A 153 4.77 12.42 -14.62
CA ALA A 153 4.74 10.96 -14.71
C ALA A 153 3.69 10.36 -13.76
N HIS A 154 3.65 10.82 -12.51
CA HIS A 154 2.59 10.43 -11.56
C HIS A 154 1.19 10.80 -12.02
N LYS A 155 0.98 12.04 -12.51
CA LYS A 155 -0.34 12.43 -13.06
C LYS A 155 -0.81 11.54 -14.21
N LYS A 156 0.10 10.99 -15.01
CA LYS A 156 -0.25 10.02 -16.07
C LYS A 156 -0.59 8.65 -15.47
N LEU A 157 0.21 8.19 -14.51
CA LEU A 157 -0.06 6.96 -13.77
C LEU A 157 -1.42 7.02 -13.06
N ASP A 158 -1.71 8.12 -12.36
CA ASP A 158 -2.98 8.34 -11.66
C ASP A 158 -4.17 8.23 -12.62
N LYS A 159 -4.09 8.87 -13.79
CA LYS A 159 -5.14 8.74 -14.81
C LYS A 159 -5.29 7.31 -15.32
N ALA A 160 -4.19 6.59 -15.52
CA ALA A 160 -4.24 5.20 -15.96
C ALA A 160 -4.90 4.30 -14.91
N VAL A 161 -4.58 4.51 -13.63
CA VAL A 161 -5.17 3.76 -12.51
C VAL A 161 -6.64 4.14 -12.29
N ASP A 162 -6.99 5.43 -12.34
CA ASP A 162 -8.37 5.90 -12.24
C ASP A 162 -9.26 5.22 -13.30
N LEU A 163 -8.75 5.07 -14.54
CA LEU A 163 -9.44 4.37 -15.63
C LEU A 163 -9.58 2.86 -15.42
N CYS A 164 -8.80 2.24 -14.53
CA CYS A 164 -9.01 0.84 -14.13
C CYS A 164 -10.23 0.68 -13.22
N TYR A 165 -10.62 1.74 -12.49
CA TYR A 165 -11.78 1.72 -11.61
C TYR A 165 -13.05 2.15 -12.34
N ARG A 166 -12.99 3.23 -13.11
CA ARG A 166 -14.14 3.70 -13.91
C ARG A 166 -13.71 4.66 -15.02
N PRO A 167 -14.51 4.81 -16.09
CA PRO A 167 -14.19 5.75 -17.16
C PRO A 167 -14.38 7.22 -16.77
N GLN A 168 -15.23 7.54 -15.79
CA GLN A 168 -15.46 8.91 -15.33
C GLN A 168 -14.31 9.40 -14.44
N PRO A 169 -13.79 10.62 -14.67
CA PRO A 169 -12.69 11.15 -13.87
C PRO A 169 -13.08 11.28 -12.39
N PHE A 170 -12.08 11.14 -11.52
CA PHE A 170 -12.19 11.54 -10.13
C PHE A 170 -11.76 12.99 -10.00
N THR A 171 -12.68 13.86 -9.57
CA THR A 171 -12.45 15.31 -9.48
C THR A 171 -11.79 15.74 -8.17
N SER A 172 -11.85 14.90 -7.14
CA SER A 172 -11.24 15.15 -5.83
C SER A 172 -10.82 13.84 -5.15
N GLU A 173 -10.00 13.98 -4.11
CA GLU A 173 -9.66 12.86 -3.22
C GLU A 173 -10.91 12.28 -2.52
N LEU A 174 -11.88 13.12 -2.15
CA LEU A 174 -13.12 12.69 -1.52
C LEU A 174 -13.92 11.75 -2.44
N ASN A 175 -14.02 12.08 -3.72
CA ASN A 175 -14.68 11.23 -4.71
C ASN A 175 -13.99 9.86 -4.88
N ARG A 176 -12.66 9.80 -4.68
CA ARG A 176 -11.91 8.54 -4.74
C ARG A 176 -12.24 7.67 -3.53
N ILE A 177 -12.16 8.24 -2.33
CA ILE A 177 -12.39 7.47 -1.11
C ILE A 177 -13.86 7.01 -0.99
N GLU A 178 -14.83 7.83 -1.39
CA GLU A 178 -16.24 7.43 -1.47
C GLU A 178 -16.42 6.20 -2.36
N TYR A 179 -15.86 6.25 -3.57
CA TYR A 179 -15.92 5.13 -4.51
C TYR A 179 -15.22 3.86 -3.97
N LEU A 180 -14.06 4.02 -3.32
CA LEU A 180 -13.35 2.88 -2.72
C LEU A 180 -14.15 2.26 -1.58
N PHE A 181 -14.83 3.04 -0.74
CA PHE A 181 -15.70 2.49 0.30
C PHE A 181 -16.91 1.74 -0.28
N GLU A 182 -17.55 2.26 -1.33
CA GLU A 182 -18.61 1.55 -2.03
C GLU A 182 -18.12 0.21 -2.61
N LEU A 183 -16.92 0.21 -3.21
CA LEU A 183 -16.31 -1.01 -3.75
C LEU A 183 -15.95 -2.00 -2.64
N TYR A 184 -15.39 -1.51 -1.53
CA TYR A 184 -15.10 -2.32 -0.35
C TYR A 184 -16.36 -2.94 0.26
N GLU A 185 -17.46 -2.19 0.37
CA GLU A 185 -18.75 -2.71 0.84
C GLU A 185 -19.26 -3.83 -0.08
N LYS A 186 -19.18 -3.64 -1.41
CA LYS A 186 -19.56 -4.69 -2.38
C LYS A 186 -18.72 -5.96 -2.23
N LEU A 187 -17.42 -5.82 -2.01
CA LEU A 187 -16.51 -6.96 -1.83
C LEU A 187 -16.71 -7.69 -0.49
N THR A 188 -17.13 -6.97 0.56
CA THR A 188 -17.27 -7.54 1.91
C THR A 188 -18.69 -7.99 2.26
N ALA A 189 -19.73 -7.43 1.62
CA ALA A 189 -21.12 -7.81 1.86
C ALA A 189 -21.40 -9.32 1.74
N PRO A 190 -20.81 -10.08 0.78
CA PRO A 190 -20.98 -11.54 0.71
C PRO A 190 -20.33 -12.32 1.86
N LEU A 191 -19.36 -11.71 2.56
CA LEU A 191 -18.59 -12.34 3.64
C LEU A 191 -19.18 -12.04 5.03
N LEU A 192 -19.97 -10.99 5.15
CA LEU A 192 -20.60 -10.61 6.40
C LEU A 192 -21.86 -11.45 6.64
N PRO A 193 -22.03 -12.06 7.84
CA PRO A 193 -23.28 -12.71 8.17
C PRO A 193 -24.40 -11.67 8.10
N THR A 194 -25.49 -11.99 7.39
CA THR A 194 -26.68 -11.13 7.32
C THR A 194 -27.35 -11.05 8.69
N SER A 195 -26.80 -10.27 9.61
CA SER A 195 -27.40 -10.03 10.91
C SER A 195 -28.55 -9.06 10.73
N LYS A 196 -29.70 -9.54 10.26
CA LYS A 196 -30.98 -8.88 10.53
C LYS A 196 -31.29 -9.04 12.02
N GLN A 197 -30.55 -8.34 12.89
CA GLN A 197 -30.96 -8.20 14.27
C GLN A 197 -32.18 -7.28 14.28
N LYS A 198 -33.36 -7.87 14.49
CA LYS A 198 -34.57 -7.09 14.81
C LYS A 198 -34.26 -6.25 16.05
N PRO A 199 -34.61 -4.95 16.08
CA PRO A 199 -34.43 -4.15 17.28
C PRO A 199 -35.16 -4.83 18.45
N PRO A 200 -34.55 -4.91 19.65
CA PRO A 200 -35.18 -5.55 20.79
C PRO A 200 -36.50 -4.81 21.10
N LYS A 201 -37.61 -5.56 21.15
CA LYS A 201 -38.89 -5.02 21.64
C LYS A 201 -38.66 -4.48 23.04
N ARG A 202 -38.72 -3.15 23.20
CA ARG A 202 -38.82 -2.51 24.51
C ARG A 202 -40.06 -3.10 25.20
N LYS A 203 -39.86 -3.91 26.25
CA LYS A 203 -40.93 -4.21 27.20
C LYS A 203 -41.11 -2.96 28.05
N ASN A 204 -42.25 -2.30 27.93
CA ASN A 204 -42.62 -1.25 28.88
C ASN A 204 -42.75 -1.89 30.27
N PRO A 205 -42.12 -1.34 31.30
CA PRO A 205 -42.36 -1.78 32.68
C PRO A 205 -43.80 -1.40 33.07
N GLN A 206 -44.55 -2.39 33.56
CA GLN A 206 -45.76 -2.17 34.37
C GLN A 206 -45.33 -1.93 35.82
#